data_AF-A0A0C2MX87-F1
#
_entry.id   AF-A0A0C2MX87-F1
#
_cell.length_a   1.000
_cell.length_b   1.000
_cell.length_c   1.000
_cell.angle_alpha   90.00
_cell.angle_beta   90.00
_cell.angle_gamma   90.00
#
_symmetry.space_group_name_H-M   'P 1'
#
loop_
_entity.id
_entity.type
_entity.pdbx_description
1 polymer ?
#
loop_
_entity_poly.entity_id
_entity_poly.type
_entity_poly.pdbx_seq_one_letter_code
_entity_poly.pdbx_strand_id
1 'polypeptide(L)'
;MYKRCRGFRILRGSFILVGYSLLKTANERVQTVEKDMIIGIGHNQTFKEITTKIIHLNQLYARADLSIYKKVDEYFYLHGMLYILAWKKGSNLCLFTFNEYDQFIEIVCGLSKNNLADHRCSFVINPHVAGVIYANLNKIKDQTRTYVSFDHGKNFVPLQLKRGQSNCRENNCVIEFDLLCHDDLIENNFPEKWILKFRGTYHRKSSASRHIFISTNGGKNWKMLASRIENLIILNSGGLMFGTERQIGRIMFSYDEGMNWYYGNISTNNLRAIIPLEWPTNLAITGINYDQHKETCTFLQFDFSHKKPSSLCFDNRTMVQLTIKPCPCSLEDFPWYQNFNHSKPNYYYNDNFCIWNPFSNITEPVKQCRDGGIPLNDLNGYEAF
;
A
#
# COMPACT_ATOMS: atom_id res chain seq x y z
N MET A 1 36.58 10.56 2.08
CA MET A 1 36.78 9.77 3.31
C MET A 1 35.80 10.29 4.35
N TYR A 2 34.69 9.60 4.62
CA TYR A 2 33.68 10.09 5.57
C TYR A 2 34.01 9.64 6.99
N LYS A 3 34.32 10.58 7.89
CA LYS A 3 34.33 10.29 9.33
C LYS A 3 32.88 10.05 9.78
N ARG A 4 32.56 8.82 10.19
CA ARG A 4 31.31 8.53 10.89
C ARG A 4 31.28 9.35 12.19
N CYS A 5 30.20 10.09 12.43
CA CYS A 5 29.80 10.40 13.81
C CYS A 5 29.73 9.06 14.57
N ARG A 6 30.41 8.94 15.72
CA ARG A 6 30.34 7.70 16.53
C ARG A 6 28.90 7.55 16.99
N GLY A 7 28.20 6.56 16.43
CA GLY A 7 26.75 6.52 16.45
C GLY A 7 26.18 6.16 17.82
N PHE A 8 25.22 6.94 18.29
CA PHE A 8 24.17 6.41 19.16
C PHE A 8 23.32 5.45 18.34
N ARG A 9 23.38 4.15 18.67
CA ARG A 9 22.52 3.14 18.09
C ARG A 9 21.25 3.08 18.95
N ILE A 10 20.24 3.87 18.58
CA ILE A 10 18.91 3.78 19.21
C ILE A 10 18.30 2.45 18.75
N LEU A 11 18.43 1.42 19.59
CA LEU A 11 17.78 0.13 19.39
C LEU A 11 16.30 0.26 19.75
N ARG A 12 15.46 0.57 18.75
CA ARG A 12 14.03 0.27 18.84
C ARG A 12 13.83 -1.23 18.68
N GLY A 13 13.72 -1.95 19.80
CA GLY A 13 12.93 -3.18 19.84
C GLY A 13 11.44 -2.82 19.69
N SER A 14 10.57 -3.69 19.21
CA SER A 14 10.73 -5.14 19.07
C SER A 14 9.91 -5.68 17.89
N PHE A 15 10.47 -6.62 17.13
CA PHE A 15 9.69 -7.61 16.39
C PHE A 15 10.20 -9.00 16.74
N ILE A 16 9.27 -9.91 17.04
CA ILE A 16 9.58 -11.29 17.42
C ILE A 16 9.90 -12.09 16.16
N LEU A 17 11.18 -12.41 15.96
CA LEU A 17 11.59 -13.45 15.02
C LEU A 17 11.34 -14.82 15.67
N VAL A 18 10.22 -15.46 15.30
CA VAL A 18 9.94 -16.86 15.66
C VAL A 18 10.82 -17.78 14.82
N GLY A 19 12.06 -18.00 15.27
CA GLY A 19 12.97 -18.97 14.67
C GLY A 19 12.70 -20.38 15.21
N TYR A 20 12.05 -21.23 14.42
CA TYR A 20 11.96 -22.66 14.73
C TYR A 20 13.32 -23.34 14.51
N SER A 21 13.86 -23.93 15.58
CA SER A 21 15.00 -24.85 15.52
C SER A 21 14.48 -26.28 15.46
N LEU A 22 14.81 -27.02 14.39
CA LEU A 22 14.57 -28.46 14.29
C LEU A 22 15.90 -29.20 14.17
N LEU A 23 16.40 -29.63 15.33
CA LEU A 23 17.40 -30.68 15.43
C LEU A 23 16.74 -32.01 15.01
N LYS A 24 17.28 -32.65 13.97
CA LYS A 24 16.77 -33.94 13.49
C LYS A 24 17.75 -35.06 13.87
N THR A 25 17.42 -35.81 14.91
CA THR A 25 17.87 -37.20 15.06
C THR A 25 16.87 -38.14 14.38
N ALA A 26 17.34 -39.32 14.01
CA ALA A 26 16.67 -40.17 13.03
C ALA A 26 15.65 -41.15 13.65
N ASN A 27 14.79 -41.65 12.76
CA ASN A 27 14.09 -42.93 12.81
C ASN A 27 12.75 -43.01 13.57
N GLU A 28 11.67 -42.66 12.88
CA GLU A 28 10.40 -43.43 12.93
C GLU A 28 9.55 -43.17 11.68
N ARG A 29 8.71 -44.16 11.29
CA ARG A 29 7.83 -44.06 10.12
C ARG A 29 6.43 -43.62 10.53
N VAL A 30 6.03 -42.41 10.14
CA VAL A 30 4.62 -41.98 10.11
C VAL A 30 4.30 -41.51 8.70
N GLN A 31 3.33 -42.17 8.05
CA GLN A 31 2.73 -41.69 6.80
C GLN A 31 1.54 -40.79 7.14
N THR A 32 1.77 -39.49 7.19
CA THR A 32 0.72 -38.48 7.06
C THR A 32 0.94 -37.75 5.73
N VAL A 33 -0.05 -37.79 4.85
CA VAL A 33 0.00 -37.11 3.55
C VAL A 33 -0.27 -35.62 3.78
N GLU A 34 0.78 -34.85 4.05
CA GLU A 34 0.75 -33.40 3.88
C GLU A 34 0.57 -33.10 2.39
N LYS A 35 -0.64 -32.65 2.06
CA LYS A 35 -1.00 -32.05 0.79
C LYS A 35 -1.23 -30.55 1.05
N ASP A 36 -0.86 -29.75 0.06
CA ASP A 36 -0.83 -28.27 0.08
C ASP A 36 0.37 -27.66 0.83
N MET A 37 1.46 -27.40 0.10
CA MET A 37 2.59 -26.61 0.62
C MET A 37 3.07 -25.55 -0.39
N ILE A 38 2.93 -24.28 0.02
CA ILE A 38 3.42 -23.09 -0.68
C ILE A 38 4.36 -22.29 0.25
N ILE A 39 5.69 -22.41 0.09
CA ILE A 39 6.75 -21.50 0.62
C ILE A 39 7.96 -21.65 -0.34
N GLY A 40 8.78 -20.67 -0.73
CA GLY A 40 8.77 -19.21 -0.64
C GLY A 40 10.07 -18.67 -1.32
N ILE A 41 10.13 -17.38 -1.66
CA ILE A 41 11.35 -16.75 -2.24
C ILE A 41 12.08 -15.96 -1.14
N GLY A 42 13.39 -16.20 -0.97
CA GLY A 42 14.23 -15.54 0.03
C GLY A 42 15.62 -15.16 -0.50
N HIS A 43 16.17 -14.02 -0.05
CA HIS A 43 17.46 -13.50 -0.52
C HIS A 43 18.65 -14.15 0.21
N ASN A 44 19.70 -14.57 -0.51
CA ASN A 44 20.96 -15.04 0.10
C ASN A 44 22.11 -14.05 -0.22
N GLN A 45 23.14 -13.99 0.63
CA GLN A 45 24.13 -12.90 0.61
C GLN A 45 25.60 -13.36 0.50
N THR A 46 25.88 -14.67 0.54
CA THR A 46 27.24 -15.18 0.28
C THR A 46 27.62 -15.15 -1.21
N PHE A 47 26.62 -15.14 -2.09
CA PHE A 47 26.67 -14.55 -3.43
C PHE A 47 25.73 -13.33 -3.46
N LYS A 48 25.78 -12.49 -4.51
CA LYS A 48 24.75 -11.47 -4.77
C LYS A 48 23.45 -12.11 -5.32
N GLU A 49 22.98 -13.23 -4.77
CA GLU A 49 21.91 -14.04 -5.36
C GLU A 49 20.82 -14.46 -4.37
N ILE A 50 19.58 -14.36 -4.82
CA ILE A 50 18.37 -14.76 -4.10
C ILE A 50 18.19 -16.28 -4.25
N THR A 51 17.96 -17.01 -3.16
CA THR A 51 17.66 -18.46 -3.19
C THR A 51 16.24 -18.77 -2.71
N THR A 52 15.34 -18.90 -3.67
CA THR A 52 13.98 -19.46 -3.56
C THR A 52 13.97 -20.97 -3.34
N LYS A 53 13.12 -21.49 -2.43
CA LYS A 53 12.69 -22.91 -2.39
C LYS A 53 11.40 -23.08 -1.56
N ILE A 54 10.50 -24.04 -1.81
CA ILE A 54 9.90 -24.54 -3.07
C ILE A 54 8.40 -24.75 -2.76
N ILE A 55 7.55 -24.30 -3.69
CA ILE A 55 6.09 -24.48 -3.67
C ILE A 55 5.73 -25.73 -4.48
N HIS A 56 4.93 -26.65 -3.92
CA HIS A 56 4.57 -27.92 -4.59
C HIS A 56 3.35 -27.79 -5.52
N LEU A 57 3.61 -27.44 -6.78
CA LEU A 57 2.66 -27.37 -7.92
C LEU A 57 1.89 -28.68 -8.23
N ASN A 58 2.18 -29.81 -7.57
CA ASN A 58 1.78 -31.15 -8.02
C ASN A 58 0.30 -31.53 -7.76
N GLN A 59 -0.54 -30.63 -7.23
CA GLN A 59 -2.01 -30.81 -7.22
C GLN A 59 -2.72 -30.06 -8.36
N LEU A 60 -2.05 -29.11 -9.01
CA LEU A 60 -2.62 -28.32 -10.10
C LEU A 60 -2.52 -29.09 -11.42
N TYR A 61 -3.55 -29.90 -11.70
CA TYR A 61 -3.78 -30.48 -13.03
C TYR A 61 -4.03 -29.43 -14.13
N ALA A 62 -4.20 -28.16 -13.75
CA ALA A 62 -4.14 -27.02 -14.67
C ALA A 62 -2.79 -26.30 -14.52
N ARG A 63 -1.91 -26.42 -15.52
CA ARG A 63 -0.74 -25.54 -15.62
C ARG A 63 -1.20 -24.12 -15.92
N ALA A 64 -0.98 -23.18 -15.00
CA ALA A 64 -0.82 -21.79 -15.37
C ALA A 64 0.41 -21.69 -16.28
N ASP A 65 0.22 -21.39 -17.56
CA ASP A 65 1.33 -21.34 -18.53
C ASP A 65 2.15 -20.05 -18.35
N LEU A 66 3.07 -20.11 -17.38
CA LEU A 66 3.98 -19.02 -17.07
C LEU A 66 4.98 -18.74 -18.21
N SER A 67 5.05 -19.56 -19.28
CA SER A 67 5.94 -19.31 -20.42
C SER A 67 5.57 -18.03 -21.21
N ILE A 68 4.33 -17.55 -21.05
CA ILE A 68 3.84 -16.29 -21.61
C ILE A 68 4.52 -15.07 -20.95
N TYR A 69 4.94 -15.20 -19.69
CA TYR A 69 5.50 -14.11 -18.87
C TYR A 69 7.03 -14.19 -18.83
N LYS A 70 7.68 -13.45 -19.74
CA LYS A 70 9.12 -13.63 -20.02
C LYS A 70 10.08 -13.24 -18.88
N LYS A 71 9.63 -12.45 -17.89
CA LYS A 71 10.37 -12.07 -16.69
C LYS A 71 9.41 -11.78 -15.55
N VAL A 72 9.70 -12.31 -14.37
CA VAL A 72 9.10 -11.96 -13.08
C VAL A 72 10.22 -11.32 -12.26
N ASP A 73 10.14 -10.01 -12.07
CA ASP A 73 11.25 -9.23 -11.49
C ASP A 73 11.03 -8.97 -9.98
N GLU A 74 9.78 -8.85 -9.53
CA GLU A 74 9.41 -8.50 -8.15
C GLU A 74 8.10 -9.21 -7.74
N TYR A 75 8.00 -9.61 -6.47
CA TYR A 75 6.81 -10.21 -5.83
C TYR A 75 6.78 -9.82 -4.35
N PHE A 76 5.60 -9.81 -3.73
CA PHE A 76 5.47 -9.69 -2.27
C PHE A 76 4.12 -10.21 -1.76
N TYR A 77 4.07 -10.51 -0.46
CA TYR A 77 2.88 -11.03 0.21
C TYR A 77 2.34 -10.01 1.22
N LEU A 78 1.06 -9.64 1.10
CA LEU A 78 0.42 -8.65 1.97
C LEU A 78 -1.09 -8.90 2.01
N HIS A 79 -1.74 -8.73 3.17
CA HIS A 79 -3.19 -8.94 3.35
C HIS A 79 -3.71 -10.29 2.87
N GLY A 80 -2.92 -11.36 3.03
CA GLY A 80 -3.28 -12.70 2.57
C GLY A 80 -3.03 -12.97 1.08
N MET A 81 -2.73 -11.94 0.28
CA MET A 81 -2.55 -12.03 -1.17
C MET A 81 -1.07 -11.98 -1.58
N LEU A 82 -0.73 -12.79 -2.59
CA LEU A 82 0.56 -12.76 -3.26
C LEU A 82 0.47 -11.88 -4.51
N TYR A 83 1.21 -10.78 -4.51
CA TYR A 83 1.30 -9.84 -5.61
C TYR A 83 2.56 -10.09 -6.43
N ILE A 84 2.44 -10.08 -7.76
CA ILE A 84 3.52 -10.39 -8.70
C ILE A 84 3.58 -9.34 -9.81
N LEU A 85 4.76 -8.76 -10.05
CA LEU A 85 5.04 -7.97 -11.25
C LEU A 85 5.59 -8.86 -12.36
N ALA A 86 4.92 -8.83 -13.53
CA ALA A 86 5.36 -9.58 -14.70
C ALA A 86 5.15 -8.79 -16.01
N TRP A 87 6.01 -9.08 -16.99
CA TRP A 87 5.96 -8.45 -18.31
C TRP A 87 5.01 -9.20 -19.26
N LYS A 88 3.91 -8.56 -19.64
CA LYS A 88 2.96 -9.03 -20.66
C LYS A 88 3.40 -8.54 -22.05
N LYS A 89 3.52 -9.45 -23.00
CA LYS A 89 3.91 -9.18 -24.40
C LYS A 89 5.25 -8.41 -24.57
N GLY A 90 6.15 -8.47 -23.59
CA GLY A 90 7.52 -7.95 -23.67
C GLY A 90 7.71 -6.44 -23.50
N SER A 91 6.65 -5.64 -23.47
CA SER A 91 6.72 -4.18 -23.29
C SER A 91 5.79 -3.61 -22.22
N ASN A 92 4.78 -4.37 -21.80
CA ASN A 92 3.77 -3.92 -20.86
C ASN A 92 4.00 -4.55 -19.48
N LEU A 93 4.35 -3.73 -18.49
CA LEU A 93 4.49 -4.18 -17.10
C LEU A 93 3.10 -4.23 -16.46
N CYS A 94 2.80 -5.37 -15.82
CA CYS A 94 1.50 -5.62 -15.22
C CYS A 94 1.64 -6.23 -13.83
N LEU A 95 0.68 -5.90 -12.97
CA LEU A 95 0.50 -6.46 -11.64
C LEU A 95 -0.52 -7.59 -11.71
N PHE A 96 -0.19 -8.70 -11.06
CA PHE A 96 -1.02 -9.89 -10.95
C PHE A 96 -1.17 -10.33 -9.49
N THR A 97 -2.18 -11.14 -9.23
CA THR A 97 -2.37 -11.89 -7.98
C THR A 97 -2.90 -13.29 -8.31
N PHE A 98 -3.02 -14.15 -7.30
CA PHE A 98 -3.82 -15.38 -7.39
C PHE A 98 -5.22 -15.17 -6.78
N ASN A 99 -6.22 -15.85 -7.33
CA ASN A 99 -7.53 -16.01 -6.68
C ASN A 99 -7.59 -17.30 -5.84
N GLU A 100 -8.75 -17.55 -5.23
CA GLU A 100 -9.05 -18.75 -4.44
C GLU A 100 -8.94 -20.08 -5.20
N TYR A 101 -8.84 -20.05 -6.54
CA TYR A 101 -8.69 -21.21 -7.41
C TYR A 101 -7.25 -21.36 -7.97
N ASP A 102 -6.27 -20.69 -7.35
CA ASP A 102 -4.86 -20.58 -7.80
C ASP A 102 -4.71 -20.04 -9.24
N GLN A 103 -5.71 -19.34 -9.77
CA GLN A 103 -5.65 -18.74 -11.10
C GLN A 103 -4.96 -17.38 -11.04
N PHE A 104 -4.05 -17.16 -11.99
CA PHE A 104 -3.29 -15.93 -12.11
C PHE A 104 -4.18 -14.81 -12.70
N ILE A 105 -4.67 -13.92 -11.84
CA ILE A 105 -5.51 -12.78 -12.21
C ILE A 105 -4.66 -11.54 -12.46
N GLU A 106 -4.89 -10.90 -13.61
CA GLU A 106 -4.37 -9.57 -13.93
C GLU A 106 -5.12 -8.50 -13.15
N ILE A 107 -4.43 -7.79 -12.25
CA ILE A 107 -4.98 -6.65 -11.52
C ILE A 107 -4.95 -5.39 -12.40
N VAL A 108 -3.76 -5.04 -12.92
CA VAL A 108 -3.60 -3.85 -13.76
C VAL A 108 -2.38 -3.94 -14.66
N CYS A 109 -2.53 -3.50 -15.89
CA CYS A 109 -1.45 -3.33 -16.87
C CYS A 109 -1.19 -1.85 -17.18
N GLY A 110 -0.06 -1.58 -17.83
CA GLY A 110 0.36 -0.24 -18.22
C GLY A 110 1.16 0.45 -17.12
N LEU A 111 1.80 -0.31 -16.22
CA LEU A 111 2.60 0.25 -15.14
C LEU A 111 3.83 0.98 -15.68
N SER A 112 4.13 2.16 -15.10
CA SER A 112 5.37 2.88 -15.39
C SER A 112 6.57 2.07 -14.91
N LYS A 113 7.59 1.87 -15.76
CA LYS A 113 8.75 1.05 -15.42
C LYS A 113 9.44 1.54 -14.14
N ASN A 114 9.77 0.63 -13.22
CA ASN A 114 10.58 0.94 -12.04
C ASN A 114 11.91 1.57 -12.47
N ASN A 115 12.26 2.73 -11.90
CA ASN A 115 13.62 3.24 -11.99
C ASN A 115 14.39 2.79 -10.75
N LEU A 116 15.15 1.69 -10.90
CA LEU A 116 15.99 1.13 -9.83
C LEU A 116 17.01 2.14 -9.27
N ALA A 117 17.45 3.12 -10.08
CA ALA A 117 18.36 4.17 -9.62
C ALA A 117 17.70 5.18 -8.66
N ASP A 118 16.39 5.38 -8.76
CA ASP A 118 15.63 6.31 -7.90
C ASP A 118 14.92 5.60 -6.73
N HIS A 119 15.06 4.27 -6.61
CA HIS A 119 14.30 3.41 -5.69
C HIS A 119 12.77 3.59 -5.81
N ARG A 120 12.29 3.84 -7.04
CA ARG A 120 10.87 4.07 -7.36
C ARG A 120 10.18 2.80 -7.86
N CYS A 121 9.01 2.55 -7.28
CA CYS A 121 8.11 1.46 -7.59
C CYS A 121 7.01 1.88 -8.58
N SER A 122 6.53 0.92 -9.35
CA SER A 122 5.36 1.01 -10.22
C SER A 122 4.07 1.18 -9.41
N PHE A 123 4.03 0.61 -8.21
CA PHE A 123 2.85 0.52 -7.38
C PHE A 123 3.22 0.34 -5.90
N VAL A 124 2.30 0.68 -5.01
CA VAL A 124 2.42 0.49 -3.55
C VAL A 124 1.04 0.09 -3.02
N ILE A 125 0.99 -0.91 -2.15
CA ILE A 125 -0.24 -1.33 -1.47
C ILE A 125 -0.25 -0.75 -0.07
N ASN A 126 -1.42 -0.31 0.39
CA ASN A 126 -1.59 0.21 1.74
C ASN A 126 -1.38 -0.92 2.77
N PRO A 127 -0.37 -0.84 3.67
CA PRO A 127 -0.10 -1.88 4.66
C PRO A 127 -1.17 -1.99 5.76
N HIS A 128 -2.03 -0.97 5.92
CA HIS A 128 -3.04 -0.91 6.98
C HIS A 128 -4.46 -1.23 6.52
N VAL A 129 -4.72 -1.17 5.21
CA VAL A 129 -6.07 -1.34 4.64
C VAL A 129 -5.99 -2.25 3.41
N ALA A 130 -6.55 -3.45 3.54
CA ALA A 130 -6.63 -4.40 2.45
C ALA A 130 -7.39 -3.83 1.23
N GLY A 131 -6.98 -4.27 0.04
CA GLY A 131 -7.59 -3.85 -1.23
C GLY A 131 -7.27 -2.44 -1.71
N VAL A 132 -6.51 -1.63 -0.95
CA VAL A 132 -6.14 -0.27 -1.36
C VAL A 132 -4.76 -0.27 -2.04
N ILE A 133 -4.75 -0.02 -3.36
CA ILE A 133 -3.57 -0.14 -4.23
C ILE A 133 -3.32 1.19 -4.95
N TYR A 134 -2.14 1.78 -4.81
CA TYR A 134 -1.67 2.94 -5.58
C TYR A 134 -0.80 2.46 -6.72
N ALA A 135 -1.07 2.88 -7.96
CA ALA A 135 -0.33 2.46 -9.14
C ALA A 135 -0.05 3.64 -10.08
N ASN A 136 1.20 3.76 -10.53
CA ASN A 136 1.64 4.69 -11.55
C ASN A 136 1.44 4.05 -12.93
N LEU A 137 0.49 4.57 -13.71
CA LEU A 137 0.10 4.02 -15.01
C LEU A 137 0.45 4.98 -16.15
N ASN A 138 1.07 4.47 -17.21
CA ASN A 138 1.28 5.17 -18.48
C ASN A 138 0.09 4.89 -19.42
N LYS A 139 -0.98 5.69 -19.32
CA LYS A 139 -2.20 5.54 -20.14
C LYS A 139 -2.31 6.55 -21.29
N ILE A 140 -1.55 7.65 -21.27
CA ILE A 140 -1.74 8.77 -22.22
C ILE A 140 -0.38 9.38 -22.61
N LYS A 141 0.02 9.24 -23.88
CA LYS A 141 1.12 10.01 -24.52
C LYS A 141 2.39 10.11 -23.66
N ASP A 142 2.87 8.98 -23.14
CA ASP A 142 4.06 8.86 -22.27
C ASP A 142 4.00 9.67 -20.96
N GLN A 143 2.81 10.08 -20.53
CA GLN A 143 2.58 10.67 -19.21
C GLN A 143 2.13 9.60 -18.21
N THR A 144 2.98 9.36 -17.22
CA THR A 144 2.65 8.59 -16.02
C THR A 144 1.66 9.38 -15.16
N ARG A 145 0.59 8.72 -14.72
CA ARG A 145 -0.37 9.24 -13.73
C ARG A 145 -0.58 8.21 -12.63
N THR A 146 -0.67 8.66 -11.38
CA THR A 146 -1.07 7.79 -10.28
C THR A 146 -2.58 7.59 -10.27
N TYR A 147 -2.96 6.33 -10.10
CA TYR A 147 -4.32 5.87 -9.86
C TYR A 147 -4.37 5.15 -8.51
N VAL A 148 -5.55 5.06 -7.93
CA VAL A 148 -5.84 4.29 -6.72
C VAL A 148 -7.00 3.34 -7.00
N SER A 149 -6.88 2.10 -6.52
CA SER A 149 -8.00 1.19 -6.32
C SER A 149 -8.32 1.11 -4.83
N PHE A 150 -9.61 0.94 -4.49
CA PHE A 150 -10.11 0.70 -3.14
C PHE A 150 -10.82 -0.65 -3.00
N ASP A 151 -10.71 -1.50 -4.03
CA ASP A 151 -11.55 -2.66 -4.30
C ASP A 151 -10.72 -3.83 -4.85
N HIS A 152 -9.55 -4.05 -4.25
CA HIS A 152 -8.64 -5.16 -4.56
C HIS A 152 -8.12 -5.16 -6.00
N GLY A 153 -8.11 -3.98 -6.63
CA GLY A 153 -7.66 -3.79 -8.00
C GLY A 153 -8.75 -3.89 -9.06
N LYS A 154 -10.02 -4.17 -8.68
CA LYS A 154 -11.14 -4.22 -9.65
C LYS A 154 -11.26 -2.91 -10.44
N ASN A 155 -11.24 -1.75 -9.78
CA ASN A 155 -11.33 -0.44 -10.43
C ASN A 155 -10.20 0.51 -9.99
N PHE A 156 -9.50 1.11 -10.97
CA PHE A 156 -8.47 2.13 -10.73
C PHE A 156 -8.96 3.52 -11.12
N VAL A 157 -9.23 4.36 -10.12
CA VAL A 157 -9.63 5.76 -10.31
C VAL A 157 -8.41 6.71 -10.21
N PRO A 158 -8.34 7.77 -11.02
CA PRO A 158 -7.26 8.74 -10.91
C PRO A 158 -7.36 9.55 -9.61
N LEU A 159 -6.22 9.94 -9.04
CA LEU A 159 -6.22 10.76 -7.83
C LEU A 159 -6.93 12.10 -8.03
N GLN A 160 -7.72 12.52 -7.03
CA GLN A 160 -8.48 13.77 -7.00
C GLN A 160 -8.02 14.66 -5.84
N LEU A 161 -7.77 15.95 -6.12
CA LEU A 161 -7.54 16.98 -5.11
C LEU A 161 -8.87 17.47 -4.54
N LYS A 162 -8.90 17.82 -3.24
CA LYS A 162 -10.05 18.51 -2.63
C LYS A 162 -10.39 19.78 -3.46
N ARG A 163 -11.68 19.95 -3.80
CA ARG A 163 -12.19 21.11 -4.56
C ARG A 163 -11.69 22.43 -3.95
N GLY A 164 -11.36 23.39 -4.80
CA GLY A 164 -10.84 24.71 -4.41
C GLY A 164 -9.31 24.80 -4.20
N GLN A 165 -8.57 23.68 -4.12
CA GLN A 165 -7.11 23.73 -3.93
C GLN A 165 -6.29 23.89 -5.21
N SER A 166 -6.90 23.71 -6.39
CA SER A 166 -6.18 23.87 -7.66
C SER A 166 -7.08 24.51 -8.71
N ASN A 167 -6.52 25.46 -9.47
CA ASN A 167 -7.16 26.05 -10.65
C ASN A 167 -7.11 25.11 -11.87
N CYS A 168 -7.21 23.80 -11.63
CA CYS A 168 -7.17 22.81 -12.70
C CYS A 168 -8.57 22.56 -13.26
N ARG A 169 -8.74 22.74 -14.58
CA ARG A 169 -9.85 22.11 -15.31
C ARG A 169 -9.53 20.63 -15.47
N GLU A 170 -10.51 19.77 -15.23
CA GLU A 170 -10.39 18.35 -14.83
C GLU A 170 -9.43 17.47 -15.68
N ASN A 171 -9.16 17.83 -16.93
CA ASN A 171 -8.30 17.07 -17.85
C ASN A 171 -6.89 17.65 -18.07
N ASN A 172 -6.49 18.75 -17.39
CA ASN A 172 -5.25 19.48 -17.68
C ASN A 172 -4.11 19.29 -16.67
N CYS A 173 -4.33 18.52 -15.61
CA CYS A 173 -3.32 18.26 -14.58
C CYS A 173 -3.27 16.80 -14.20
N VAL A 174 -2.06 16.35 -13.89
CA VAL A 174 -1.73 14.97 -13.56
C VAL A 174 -0.95 14.98 -12.25
N ILE A 175 -1.28 14.03 -11.37
CA ILE A 175 -0.52 13.75 -10.16
C ILE A 175 0.23 12.45 -10.40
N GLU A 176 1.53 12.49 -10.14
CA GLU A 176 2.43 11.35 -10.22
C GLU A 176 3.18 11.25 -8.88
N PHE A 177 2.88 10.24 -8.08
CA PHE A 177 3.54 9.98 -6.81
C PHE A 177 4.92 9.37 -7.02
N ASP A 178 5.87 9.84 -6.21
CA ASP A 178 7.16 9.20 -5.97
C ASP A 178 6.91 7.97 -5.08
N LEU A 179 6.27 6.94 -5.65
CA LEU A 179 6.07 5.65 -5.00
C LEU A 179 7.44 5.03 -4.76
N LEU A 180 7.91 4.98 -3.52
CA LEU A 180 9.20 4.37 -3.15
C LEU A 180 9.03 2.86 -2.94
N CYS A 181 10.12 2.11 -2.83
CA CYS A 181 10.11 0.65 -2.56
C CYS A 181 10.79 0.22 -1.25
N HIS A 182 11.34 1.15 -0.45
CA HIS A 182 12.19 0.81 0.69
C HIS A 182 11.38 0.42 1.93
N ASP A 183 11.90 -0.47 2.78
CA ASP A 183 11.33 -0.87 4.08
C ASP A 183 10.71 0.29 4.91
N ASP A 184 11.39 1.44 4.97
CA ASP A 184 10.94 2.66 5.67
C ASP A 184 9.64 3.29 5.10
N LEU A 185 9.08 2.74 4.02
CA LEU A 185 7.88 3.23 3.34
C LEU A 185 6.63 3.16 4.22
N ILE A 186 6.49 2.16 5.09
CA ILE A 186 5.32 2.02 5.96
C ILE A 186 5.25 3.23 6.91
N GLU A 187 6.30 3.46 7.71
CA GLU A 187 6.35 4.58 8.67
C GLU A 187 6.28 5.94 7.97
N ASN A 188 6.91 6.09 6.80
CA ASN A 188 6.94 7.37 6.12
C ASN A 188 5.64 7.71 5.39
N ASN A 189 5.10 6.79 4.59
CA ASN A 189 3.96 7.08 3.70
C ASN A 189 2.60 6.73 4.32
N PHE A 190 2.58 5.86 5.34
CA PHE A 190 1.38 5.36 6.01
C PHE A 190 1.48 5.55 7.53
N PRO A 191 1.64 6.79 8.03
CA PRO A 191 1.79 7.06 9.47
C PRO A 191 0.60 6.57 10.30
N GLU A 192 -0.60 6.49 9.71
CA GLU A 192 -1.81 5.96 10.35
C GLU A 192 -2.65 5.18 9.33
N LYS A 193 -3.62 4.39 9.81
CA LYS A 193 -4.50 3.60 8.93
C LYS A 193 -5.26 4.43 7.89
N TRP A 194 -5.67 5.65 8.24
CA TRP A 194 -6.40 6.58 7.36
C TRP A 194 -5.57 7.79 6.91
N ILE A 195 -4.33 7.94 7.37
CA ILE A 195 -3.45 9.06 6.96
C ILE A 195 -2.38 8.57 6.01
N LEU A 196 -2.32 9.22 4.86
CA LEU A 196 -1.37 8.94 3.79
C LEU A 196 -0.53 10.18 3.52
N LYS A 197 0.75 9.97 3.22
CA LYS A 197 1.71 11.03 2.90
C LYS A 197 2.60 10.58 1.76
N PHE A 198 2.43 11.14 0.56
CA PHE A 198 3.29 10.83 -0.58
C PHE A 198 4.02 12.09 -1.05
N ARG A 199 5.29 11.94 -1.45
CA ARG A 199 5.93 12.92 -2.33
C ARG A 199 5.45 12.66 -3.76
N GLY A 200 5.42 13.68 -4.60
CA GLY A 200 5.08 13.50 -6.00
C GLY A 200 5.22 14.77 -6.82
N THR A 201 4.99 14.64 -8.11
CA THR A 201 4.98 15.73 -9.08
C THR A 201 3.55 16.06 -9.46
N TYR A 202 3.21 17.35 -9.37
CA TYR A 202 2.00 17.93 -9.95
C TYR A 202 2.36 18.51 -11.32
N HIS A 203 1.86 17.87 -12.37
CA HIS A 203 2.04 18.31 -13.75
C HIS A 203 0.84 19.15 -14.18
N ARG A 204 1.08 20.30 -14.82
CA ARG A 204 0.07 21.23 -15.35
C ARG A 204 0.52 21.78 -16.70
N LYS A 205 0.03 21.23 -17.81
CA LYS A 205 0.30 21.59 -19.23
C LYS A 205 1.77 21.81 -19.65
N SER A 206 2.43 22.83 -19.13
CA SER A 206 3.81 23.26 -19.45
C SER A 206 4.70 23.43 -18.22
N SER A 207 4.18 23.13 -17.01
CA SER A 207 4.94 23.19 -15.76
C SER A 207 4.76 21.92 -14.94
N ALA A 208 5.81 21.56 -14.20
CA ALA A 208 5.80 20.48 -13.23
C ALA A 208 6.38 21.01 -11.91
N SER A 209 5.72 20.69 -10.79
CA SER A 209 6.18 21.10 -9.46
C SER A 209 6.12 19.92 -8.50
N ARG A 210 7.15 19.75 -7.66
CA ARG A 210 7.20 18.68 -6.66
C ARG A 210 6.55 19.13 -5.36
N HIS A 211 5.69 18.30 -4.81
CA HIS A 211 4.89 18.58 -3.62
C HIS A 211 4.87 17.37 -2.67
N ILE A 212 4.43 17.62 -1.43
CA ILE A 212 3.91 16.58 -0.54
C ILE A 212 2.39 16.60 -0.66
N PHE A 213 1.82 15.42 -0.90
CA PHE A 213 0.38 15.18 -0.94
C PHE A 213 -0.01 14.41 0.32
N ILE A 214 -1.06 14.88 0.98
CA ILE A 214 -1.61 14.21 2.15
C ILE A 214 -3.05 13.79 1.90
N SER A 215 -3.47 12.69 2.51
CA SER A 215 -4.88 12.32 2.65
C SER A 215 -5.14 11.95 4.10
N THR A 216 -6.25 12.43 4.65
CA THR A 216 -6.72 12.13 6.02
C THR A 216 -7.97 11.24 6.02
N ASN A 217 -8.34 10.69 4.86
CA ASN A 217 -9.51 9.84 4.67
C ASN A 217 -9.20 8.58 3.83
N GLY A 218 -8.03 7.98 4.06
CA GLY A 218 -7.61 6.72 3.43
C GLY A 218 -7.33 6.81 1.93
N GLY A 219 -7.11 8.02 1.39
CA GLY A 219 -6.77 8.24 -0.02
C GLY A 219 -7.93 8.66 -0.92
N LYS A 220 -9.15 8.78 -0.39
CA LYS A 220 -10.32 9.20 -1.18
C LYS A 220 -10.21 10.66 -1.65
N ASN A 221 -9.65 11.54 -0.81
CA ASN A 221 -9.41 12.95 -1.12
C ASN A 221 -7.96 13.33 -0.79
N TRP A 222 -7.32 14.06 -1.70
CA TRP A 222 -5.94 14.52 -1.52
C TRP A 222 -5.86 16.03 -1.30
N LYS A 223 -4.90 16.44 -0.47
CA LYS A 223 -4.51 17.82 -0.24
C LYS A 223 -3.06 18.01 -0.66
N MET A 224 -2.83 18.95 -1.56
CA MET A 224 -1.49 19.30 -2.02
C MET A 224 -0.90 20.38 -1.10
N LEU A 225 0.25 20.10 -0.50
CA LEU A 225 0.93 21.05 0.38
C LEU A 225 1.88 21.97 -0.42
N ALA A 226 2.27 23.09 0.18
CA ALA A 226 3.22 24.02 -0.44
C ALA A 226 4.55 23.32 -0.75
N SER A 227 5.08 23.49 -1.95
CA SER A 227 6.32 22.85 -2.45
C SER A 227 7.58 23.19 -1.65
N ARG A 228 7.51 24.20 -0.78
CA ARG A 228 8.57 24.59 0.16
C ARG A 228 8.63 23.73 1.43
N ILE A 229 7.60 22.93 1.71
CA ILE A 229 7.55 22.06 2.90
C ILE A 229 8.33 20.78 2.60
N GLU A 230 9.36 20.53 3.40
CA GLU A 230 10.19 19.33 3.39
C GLU A 230 10.06 18.60 4.75
N ASN A 231 10.51 17.35 4.79
CA ASN A 231 10.64 16.53 6.02
C ASN A 231 9.37 16.48 6.89
N LEU A 232 8.20 16.49 6.26
CA LEU A 232 6.91 16.45 6.94
C LEU A 232 6.71 15.16 7.74
N ILE A 233 6.45 15.30 9.04
CA ILE A 233 5.90 14.28 9.92
C ILE A 233 4.48 14.68 10.36
N ILE A 234 3.69 13.67 10.69
CA ILE A 234 2.29 13.80 11.09
C ILE A 234 2.16 12.95 12.35
N LEU A 235 1.70 13.57 13.44
CA LEU A 235 1.66 13.02 14.79
C LEU A 235 0.26 13.16 15.39
N ASN A 236 0.00 12.44 16.48
CA ASN A 236 -1.28 12.47 17.20
C ASN A 236 -2.48 12.30 16.23
N SER A 237 -2.44 11.24 15.41
CA SER A 237 -3.42 10.91 14.38
C SER A 237 -3.88 12.08 13.49
N GLY A 238 -2.96 12.98 13.14
CA GLY A 238 -3.22 14.15 12.28
C GLY A 238 -3.37 15.48 13.03
N GLY A 239 -3.49 15.45 14.36
CA GLY A 239 -3.63 16.63 15.22
C GLY A 239 -2.39 17.52 15.30
N LEU A 240 -1.21 17.04 14.88
CA LEU A 240 -0.05 17.88 14.61
C LEU A 240 0.62 17.47 13.30
N MET A 241 0.77 18.44 12.40
CA MET A 241 1.64 18.35 11.24
C MET A 241 2.88 19.21 11.49
N PHE A 242 4.08 18.67 11.28
CA PHE A 242 5.34 19.39 11.49
C PHE A 242 6.32 19.11 10.34
N GLY A 243 6.95 20.15 9.79
CA GLY A 243 7.95 20.03 8.75
C GLY A 243 8.91 21.23 8.70
N THR A 244 9.82 21.22 7.74
CA THR A 244 10.83 22.28 7.56
C THR A 244 10.61 23.04 6.27
N GLU A 245 10.81 24.36 6.28
CA GLU A 245 10.82 25.17 5.07
C GLU A 245 12.20 25.06 4.37
N ARG A 246 12.17 24.65 3.10
CA ARG A 246 13.36 24.51 2.25
C ARG A 246 14.22 25.78 2.27
N GLN A 247 15.54 25.62 2.41
CA GLN A 247 16.58 26.67 2.38
C GLN A 247 16.57 27.74 3.50
N ILE A 248 15.41 28.13 4.05
CA ILE A 248 15.29 29.32 4.90
C ILE A 248 15.56 29.03 6.40
N GLY A 249 15.62 27.76 6.81
CA GLY A 249 15.88 27.39 8.20
C GLY A 249 14.74 27.76 9.15
N ARG A 250 13.50 27.58 8.66
CA ARG A 250 12.28 27.72 9.45
C ARG A 250 11.61 26.37 9.60
N ILE A 251 10.95 26.17 10.73
CA ILE A 251 9.97 25.11 10.93
C ILE A 251 8.58 25.62 10.54
N MET A 252 7.74 24.70 10.06
CA MET A 252 6.35 24.92 9.73
C MET A 252 5.50 23.89 10.47
N PHE A 253 4.45 24.33 11.15
CA PHE A 253 3.56 23.42 11.87
C PHE A 253 2.09 23.83 11.79
N SER A 254 1.18 22.87 11.90
CA SER A 254 -0.28 23.04 11.80
C SER A 254 -0.99 22.07 12.74
N TYR A 255 -2.13 22.49 13.29
CA TYR A 255 -3.00 21.70 14.19
C TYR A 255 -4.34 21.34 13.53
N ASP A 256 -4.50 21.66 12.24
CA ASP A 256 -5.76 21.65 11.52
C ASP A 256 -5.60 21.05 10.11
N GLU A 257 -4.91 19.91 10.03
CA GLU A 257 -4.61 19.18 8.78
C GLU A 257 -3.95 20.08 7.71
N GLY A 258 -3.10 21.01 8.13
CA GLY A 258 -2.41 21.95 7.25
C GLY A 258 -3.30 23.05 6.67
N MET A 259 -4.44 23.39 7.29
CA MET A 259 -5.31 24.49 6.84
C MET A 259 -4.68 25.84 7.19
N ASN A 260 -4.21 26.01 8.43
CA ASN A 260 -3.40 27.13 8.87
C ASN A 260 -2.00 26.66 9.26
N TRP A 261 -0.98 27.40 8.82
CA TRP A 261 0.42 27.10 9.11
C TRP A 261 1.03 28.19 9.98
N TYR A 262 1.68 27.77 11.05
CA TYR A 262 2.52 28.57 11.93
C TYR A 262 3.99 28.37 11.58
N TYR A 263 4.82 29.38 11.83
CA TYR A 263 6.22 29.41 11.44
C TYR A 263 7.09 29.72 12.65
N GLY A 264 8.21 29.02 12.79
CA GLY A 264 9.26 29.33 13.76
C GLY A 264 10.61 29.41 13.06
N ASN A 265 11.43 30.40 13.39
CA ASN A 265 12.82 30.45 12.91
C ASN A 265 13.69 29.61 13.84
N ILE A 266 14.50 28.70 13.28
CA ILE A 266 15.42 27.85 14.05
C ILE A 266 16.90 28.21 13.80
N SER A 267 17.17 29.25 13.01
CA SER A 267 18.52 29.74 12.68
C SER A 267 19.47 28.69 12.08
N THR A 268 18.94 27.56 11.61
CA THR A 268 19.67 26.54 10.86
C THR A 268 18.79 25.95 9.76
N ASN A 269 19.37 25.74 8.59
CA ASN A 269 18.73 25.12 7.42
C ASN A 269 19.09 23.64 7.22
N ASN A 270 19.94 23.06 8.10
CA ASN A 270 20.55 21.73 7.91
C ASN A 270 20.02 20.65 8.87
N LEU A 271 18.70 20.66 9.15
CA LEU A 271 18.06 19.55 9.87
C LEU A 271 18.16 18.26 9.05
N ARG A 272 18.92 17.28 9.57
CA ARG A 272 19.18 15.98 8.95
C ARG A 272 18.14 14.94 9.31
N ALA A 273 17.61 15.00 10.52
CA ALA A 273 16.56 14.11 11.00
C ALA A 273 15.58 14.89 11.88
N ILE A 274 14.33 14.43 11.89
CA ILE A 274 13.26 14.91 12.76
C ILE A 274 12.67 13.66 13.39
N ILE A 275 12.82 13.52 14.70
CA ILE A 275 12.43 12.32 15.46
C ILE A 275 11.28 12.72 16.39
N PRO A 276 10.08 12.14 16.25
CA PRO A 276 9.01 12.36 17.22
C PRO A 276 9.35 11.66 18.54
N LEU A 277 9.14 12.40 19.64
CA LEU A 277 9.18 11.90 21.02
C LEU A 277 7.74 11.89 21.54
N GLU A 278 6.93 10.96 21.03
CA GLU A 278 5.55 10.80 21.46
C GLU A 278 5.50 10.08 22.82
N TRP A 279 4.96 10.78 23.82
CA TRP A 279 4.53 10.24 25.11
C TRP A 279 3.04 10.59 25.30
N PRO A 280 2.26 9.81 26.09
CA PRO A 280 0.80 9.96 26.15
C PRO A 280 0.28 11.37 26.50
N THR A 281 1.07 12.18 27.22
CA THR A 281 0.70 13.54 27.62
C THR A 281 1.59 14.63 27.01
N ASN A 282 2.75 14.26 26.46
CA ASN A 282 3.79 15.21 26.07
C ASN A 282 4.15 14.98 24.60
N LEU A 283 3.79 15.95 23.76
CA LEU A 283 4.09 15.92 22.34
C LEU A 283 5.35 16.74 22.08
N ALA A 284 6.50 16.06 22.03
CA ALA A 284 7.79 16.67 21.74
C ALA A 284 8.36 16.14 20.42
N ILE A 285 9.14 16.98 19.74
CA ILE A 285 9.84 16.62 18.50
C ILE A 285 11.31 17.02 18.66
N THR A 286 12.23 16.11 18.34
CA THR A 286 13.67 16.40 18.31
C THR A 286 14.16 16.53 16.87
N GLY A 287 14.63 17.73 16.51
CA GLY A 287 15.39 17.96 15.30
C GLY A 287 16.89 17.72 15.53
N ILE A 288 17.54 16.95 14.65
CA ILE A 288 19.00 16.78 14.66
C ILE A 288 19.58 17.63 13.53
N ASN A 289 20.30 18.67 13.90
CA ASN A 289 21.09 19.49 12.99
C ASN A 289 22.55 19.02 12.97
N TYR A 290 23.19 18.98 11.80
CA TYR A 290 24.63 18.71 11.68
C TYR A 290 25.30 19.76 10.79
N ASP A 291 26.11 20.60 11.42
CA ASP A 291 26.97 21.58 10.73
C ASP A 291 28.25 20.86 10.29
N GLN A 292 28.33 20.55 8.99
CA GLN A 292 29.46 19.84 8.40
C GLN A 292 30.77 20.67 8.41
N HIS A 293 30.70 22.00 8.47
CA HIS A 293 31.89 22.86 8.49
C HIS A 293 32.50 22.93 9.89
N LYS A 294 31.67 22.88 10.94
CA LYS A 294 32.12 22.89 12.34
C LYS A 294 32.31 21.49 12.93
N GLU A 295 31.91 20.44 12.21
CA GLU A 295 31.75 19.06 12.71
C GLU A 295 30.85 18.96 13.98
N THR A 296 29.94 19.94 14.19
CA THR A 296 29.07 20.00 15.38
C THR A 296 27.67 19.48 15.10
N CYS A 297 27.15 18.66 16.01
CA CYS A 297 25.76 18.24 16.04
C CYS A 297 24.98 19.05 17.08
N THR A 298 23.81 19.59 16.70
CA THR A 298 22.92 20.34 17.58
C THR A 298 21.58 19.64 17.65
N PHE A 299 21.11 19.36 18.86
CA PHE A 299 19.77 18.83 19.11
C PHE A 299 18.83 20.00 19.40
N LEU A 300 17.73 20.10 18.66
CA LEU A 300 16.66 21.07 18.88
C LEU A 300 15.44 20.32 19.40
N GLN A 301 14.91 20.71 20.57
CA GLN A 301 13.66 20.18 21.09
C GLN A 301 12.53 21.18 20.84
N PHE A 302 11.45 20.71 20.21
CA PHE A 302 10.22 21.45 19.99
C PHE A 302 9.15 20.85 20.87
N ASP A 303 8.65 21.62 21.84
CA ASP A 303 7.62 21.19 22.78
C ASP A 303 6.25 21.74 22.37
N PHE A 304 5.28 20.85 22.20
CA PHE A 304 3.90 21.16 21.83
C PHE A 304 2.90 20.93 22.98
N SER A 305 3.39 20.52 24.16
CA SER A 305 2.57 20.12 25.32
C SER A 305 1.78 21.27 25.97
N HIS A 306 2.17 22.53 25.72
CA HIS A 306 1.54 23.72 26.31
C HIS A 306 0.43 24.37 25.44
N LYS A 307 0.07 23.78 24.31
CA LYS A 307 -1.04 24.29 23.47
C LYS A 307 -2.39 24.00 24.12
N LYS A 308 -3.32 24.97 24.06
CA LYS A 308 -4.64 24.86 24.73
C LYS A 308 -5.37 23.57 24.30
N PRO A 309 -5.93 22.78 25.24
CA PRO A 309 -6.69 21.57 24.93
C PRO A 309 -7.85 21.81 23.93
N SER A 310 -8.45 23.00 23.95
CA SER A 310 -9.49 23.41 23.00
C SER A 310 -9.02 23.55 21.53
N SER A 311 -7.72 23.45 21.28
CA SER A 311 -7.10 23.46 19.93
C SER A 311 -6.41 22.14 19.57
N LEU A 312 -6.43 21.16 20.48
CA LEU A 312 -5.86 19.83 20.34
C LEU A 312 -6.88 18.85 20.91
N CYS A 313 -7.84 18.43 20.08
CA CYS A 313 -8.68 17.29 20.40
C CYS A 313 -7.79 16.04 20.47
N PHE A 314 -7.36 15.67 21.67
CA PHE A 314 -6.66 14.43 21.90
C PHE A 314 -7.67 13.29 21.77
N ASP A 315 -7.66 12.58 20.62
CA ASP A 315 -8.54 11.43 20.44
C ASP A 315 -8.00 10.26 21.25
N ASN A 316 -8.37 10.19 22.53
CA ASN A 316 -7.94 9.15 23.47
C ASN A 316 -8.52 7.75 23.14
N ARG A 317 -9.03 7.54 21.93
CA ARG A 317 -9.46 6.26 21.39
C ARG A 317 -8.22 5.47 20.95
N THR A 318 -7.52 4.91 21.93
CA THR A 318 -6.39 3.96 21.76
C THR A 318 -6.68 2.84 20.77
N MET A 319 -7.95 2.48 20.59
CA MET A 319 -8.48 2.04 19.30
C MET A 319 -9.80 2.75 19.01
N VAL A 320 -9.89 3.48 17.91
CA VAL A 320 -11.17 3.57 17.19
C VAL A 320 -11.43 2.17 16.63
N GLN A 321 -12.13 1.33 17.39
CA GLN A 321 -12.63 0.08 16.86
C GLN A 321 -13.63 0.46 15.75
N LEU A 322 -13.16 0.41 14.50
CA LEU A 322 -13.97 0.67 13.32
C LEU A 322 -15.22 -0.19 13.43
N THR A 323 -16.38 0.45 13.68
CA THR A 323 -17.66 -0.22 13.68
C THR A 323 -18.03 -0.53 12.23
N ILE A 324 -17.38 -1.56 11.70
CA ILE A 324 -17.70 -2.16 10.41
C ILE A 324 -19.06 -2.81 10.60
N LYS A 325 -20.12 -2.04 10.36
CA LYS A 325 -21.45 -2.62 10.14
C LYS A 325 -21.35 -3.37 8.81
N PRO A 326 -21.58 -4.69 8.77
CA PRO A 326 -21.62 -5.41 7.52
C PRO A 326 -22.74 -4.80 6.65
N CYS A 327 -22.39 -4.43 5.42
CA CYS A 327 -23.40 -4.10 4.42
C CYS A 327 -24.04 -5.41 3.94
N PRO A 328 -25.35 -5.43 3.60
CA PRO A 328 -25.90 -6.52 2.81
C PRO A 328 -25.16 -6.59 1.47
N CYS A 329 -24.80 -7.80 1.02
CA CYS A 329 -24.06 -7.99 -0.21
C CYS A 329 -24.85 -7.46 -1.41
N SER A 330 -24.16 -6.77 -2.30
CA SER A 330 -24.65 -6.31 -3.59
C SER A 330 -24.13 -7.19 -4.72
N LEU A 331 -24.73 -7.09 -5.91
CA LEU A 331 -24.26 -7.80 -7.11
C LEU A 331 -22.80 -7.44 -7.48
N GLU A 332 -22.38 -6.21 -7.18
CA GLU A 332 -21.06 -5.66 -7.52
C GLU A 332 -19.92 -6.27 -6.67
N ASP A 333 -20.26 -6.84 -5.50
CA ASP A 333 -19.30 -7.50 -4.63
C ASP A 333 -18.77 -8.80 -5.26
N PHE A 334 -19.59 -9.51 -6.05
CA PHE A 334 -19.24 -10.77 -6.69
C PHE A 334 -18.22 -10.57 -7.84
N PRO A 335 -17.06 -11.27 -7.83
CA PRO A 335 -15.98 -11.04 -8.81
C PRO A 335 -16.39 -11.25 -10.28
N TRP A 336 -17.38 -12.11 -10.55
CA TRP A 336 -17.85 -12.42 -11.90
C TRP A 336 -18.78 -11.36 -12.50
N TYR A 337 -19.35 -10.45 -11.70
CA TYR A 337 -20.39 -9.50 -12.13
C TYR A 337 -19.94 -8.57 -13.28
N GLN A 338 -18.67 -8.16 -13.30
CA GLN A 338 -18.10 -7.35 -14.39
C GLN A 338 -17.65 -8.17 -15.61
N ASN A 339 -17.62 -9.50 -15.52
CA ASN A 339 -17.03 -10.37 -16.53
C ASN A 339 -18.12 -11.17 -17.26
N PHE A 340 -18.85 -10.50 -18.15
CA PHE A 340 -20.04 -11.01 -18.85
C PHE A 340 -19.88 -12.37 -19.55
N ASN A 341 -18.65 -12.78 -19.89
CA ASN A 341 -18.33 -14.06 -20.52
C ASN A 341 -18.02 -15.20 -19.52
N HIS A 342 -18.03 -14.91 -18.21
CA HIS A 342 -17.66 -15.82 -17.13
C HIS A 342 -18.76 -15.94 -16.05
N SER A 343 -20.02 -15.92 -16.46
CA SER A 343 -21.09 -16.47 -15.63
C SER A 343 -20.76 -17.93 -15.28
N LYS A 344 -21.26 -18.42 -14.12
CA LYS A 344 -21.16 -19.84 -13.78
C LYS A 344 -21.68 -20.68 -14.96
N PRO A 345 -21.09 -21.87 -15.25
CA PRO A 345 -21.66 -22.77 -16.25
C PRO A 345 -23.16 -22.94 -16.02
N ASN A 346 -23.95 -22.81 -17.09
CA ASN A 346 -25.41 -22.84 -17.08
C ASN A 346 -26.12 -21.61 -16.52
N TYR A 347 -25.44 -20.49 -16.26
CA TYR A 347 -26.08 -19.20 -16.05
C TYR A 347 -25.75 -18.24 -17.20
N TYR A 348 -26.68 -17.36 -17.55
CA TYR A 348 -26.44 -16.24 -18.47
C TYR A 348 -26.85 -14.92 -17.79
N TYR A 349 -26.20 -13.83 -18.17
CA TYR A 349 -26.51 -12.51 -17.62
C TYR A 349 -27.68 -11.88 -18.39
N ASN A 350 -28.71 -11.43 -17.68
CA ASN A 350 -29.81 -10.66 -18.26
C ASN A 350 -30.36 -9.67 -17.23
N ASP A 351 -30.52 -8.40 -17.62
CA ASP A 351 -31.12 -7.34 -16.80
C ASP A 351 -30.56 -7.21 -15.37
N ASN A 352 -29.24 -7.38 -15.22
CA ASN A 352 -28.48 -7.41 -13.96
C ASN A 352 -28.70 -8.65 -13.06
N PHE A 353 -29.38 -9.68 -13.55
CA PHE A 353 -29.50 -10.97 -12.87
C PHE A 353 -28.73 -12.06 -13.63
N CYS A 354 -28.10 -12.98 -12.89
CA CYS A 354 -27.74 -14.27 -13.46
C CYS A 354 -29.00 -15.16 -13.51
N ILE A 355 -29.49 -15.42 -14.72
CA ILE A 355 -30.62 -16.32 -14.96
C ILE A 355 -30.07 -17.71 -15.31
N TRP A 356 -30.64 -18.75 -14.72
CA TRP A 356 -30.33 -20.14 -15.08
C TRP A 356 -30.73 -20.39 -16.53
N ASN A 357 -29.84 -21.00 -17.31
CA ASN A 357 -30.08 -21.38 -18.69
C ASN A 357 -31.05 -22.58 -18.72
N PRO A 358 -32.30 -22.41 -19.18
CA PRO A 358 -33.29 -23.48 -19.20
C PRO A 358 -32.95 -24.60 -20.20
N PHE A 359 -31.97 -24.38 -21.08
CA PHE A 359 -31.46 -25.38 -22.03
C PHE A 359 -30.25 -26.16 -21.50
N SER A 360 -29.88 -26.00 -20.24
CA SER A 360 -28.83 -26.83 -19.63
C SER A 360 -29.38 -28.22 -19.28
N ASN A 361 -28.79 -29.26 -19.87
CA ASN A 361 -29.15 -30.67 -19.60
C ASN A 361 -28.65 -31.18 -18.22
N ILE A 362 -28.37 -30.28 -17.28
CA ILE A 362 -27.86 -30.62 -15.96
C ILE A 362 -29.05 -30.71 -15.01
N THR A 363 -29.48 -31.95 -14.75
CA THR A 363 -30.16 -32.30 -13.51
C THR A 363 -29.22 -31.98 -12.33
N GLU A 364 -29.81 -31.53 -11.23
CA GLU A 364 -29.14 -30.84 -10.12
C GLU A 364 -27.80 -31.46 -9.65
N PRO A 365 -26.83 -30.64 -9.20
CA PRO A 365 -25.55 -31.14 -8.72
C PRO A 365 -25.72 -32.04 -7.49
N VAL A 366 -25.42 -33.32 -7.65
CA VAL A 366 -25.34 -34.32 -6.57
C VAL A 366 -24.11 -34.02 -5.69
N LYS A 367 -24.21 -32.97 -4.87
CA LYS A 367 -23.24 -32.65 -3.82
C LYS A 367 -23.80 -33.09 -2.47
N GLN A 368 -23.48 -34.30 -2.04
CA GLN A 368 -23.62 -34.66 -0.62
C GLN A 368 -22.50 -34.00 0.17
N CYS A 369 -22.83 -33.30 1.25
CA CYS A 369 -21.82 -32.84 2.21
C CYS A 369 -21.22 -34.06 2.94
N ARG A 370 -19.92 -34.02 3.26
CA ARG A 370 -19.18 -35.17 3.84
C ARG A 370 -19.69 -35.63 5.21
N ASP A 371 -20.44 -34.77 5.88
CA ASP A 371 -21.07 -34.94 7.19
C ASP A 371 -22.55 -35.34 7.10
N GLY A 372 -23.09 -35.53 5.89
CA GLY A 372 -24.52 -35.78 5.68
C GLY A 372 -25.39 -34.52 5.76
N GLY A 373 -24.78 -33.32 5.83
CA GLY A 373 -25.50 -32.05 5.76
C GLY A 373 -26.22 -31.87 4.41
N ILE A 374 -27.37 -31.19 4.45
CA ILE A 374 -28.09 -30.77 3.25
C ILE A 374 -27.38 -29.52 2.70
N PRO A 375 -26.90 -29.51 1.43
CA PRO A 375 -26.37 -28.30 0.83
C PRO A 375 -27.48 -27.25 0.68
N LEU A 376 -27.15 -25.98 0.98
CA LEU A 376 -28.04 -24.85 0.70
C LEU A 376 -28.07 -24.59 -0.82
N ASN A 377 -28.98 -25.28 -1.50
CA ASN A 377 -29.12 -25.23 -2.96
C ASN A 377 -29.77 -23.93 -3.49
N ASP A 378 -30.46 -23.16 -2.64
CA ASP A 378 -31.19 -21.93 -3.03
C ASP A 378 -30.30 -20.71 -3.32
N LEU A 379 -28.98 -20.90 -3.40
CA LEU A 379 -28.04 -19.90 -3.86
C LEU A 379 -28.11 -19.76 -5.38
N ASN A 380 -29.04 -18.92 -5.85
CA ASN A 380 -29.41 -18.58 -7.24
C ASN A 380 -28.26 -18.09 -8.15
N GLY A 381 -27.16 -18.84 -8.28
CA GLY A 381 -25.93 -18.44 -8.97
C GLY A 381 -24.92 -17.65 -8.12
N TYR A 382 -25.26 -17.30 -6.88
CA TYR A 382 -24.46 -16.46 -5.98
C TYR A 382 -23.84 -17.28 -4.83
N GLU A 383 -22.52 -17.41 -4.74
CA GLU A 383 -21.87 -18.04 -3.58
C GLU A 383 -21.72 -17.03 -2.43
N ALA A 384 -22.33 -17.32 -1.28
CA ALA A 384 -22.09 -16.59 -0.05
C ALA A 384 -20.70 -16.95 0.52
N PHE A 385 -19.99 -15.95 1.02
CA PHE A 385 -18.75 -16.09 1.81
C PHE A 385 -19.04 -16.49 3.25
#